data_AF-A0A834I203-F1
#
_entry.id   AF-A0A834I203-F1
#
_cell.length_a   1.000
_cell.length_b   1.000
_cell.length_c   1.000
_cell.angle_alpha   90.00
_cell.angle_beta   90.00
_cell.angle_gamma   90.00
#
_symmetry.space_group_name_H-M   'P 1'
#
loop_
_entity.id
_entity.type
_entity.pdbx_description
1 polymer ?
#
loop_
_entity_poly.entity_id
_entity_poly.type
_entity_poly.pdbx_seq_one_letter_code
_entity_poly.pdbx_strand_id
1 'polypeptide(L)'
;MTNTPVSDKSLYSFLMSLDIDVKVEHRFFGKVKECIKQTLIKHYYLRCMFDYNTKIQSFQWEIRAEMEISKMEVLQFVREMYGNKQPKDCPEQYGAAQNQFRERGEQKEETRIESS
;
A
#
# COMPACT_ATOMS: atom_id res chain seq x y z
N MET A 1 -2.81 3.94 0.61
CA MET A 1 -4.16 4.09 0.00
C MET A 1 -4.15 5.28 -0.95
N THR A 2 -3.58 6.39 -0.52
CA THR A 2 -3.02 7.41 -1.41
C THR A 2 -1.71 6.93 -2.01
N ASN A 3 -1.36 7.38 -3.22
CA ASN A 3 -0.07 7.12 -3.88
C ASN A 3 1.07 7.97 -3.27
N THR A 4 1.00 8.19 -1.95
CA THR A 4 2.00 8.94 -1.19
C THR A 4 3.04 7.96 -0.66
N PRO A 5 4.34 8.19 -0.92
CA PRO A 5 5.39 7.40 -0.33
C PRO A 5 5.35 7.46 1.20
N VAL A 6 5.51 6.32 1.87
CA VAL A 6 5.58 6.21 3.33
C VAL A 6 6.98 5.81 3.73
N SER A 7 7.54 6.44 4.77
CA SER A 7 8.86 6.07 5.26
C SER A 7 8.86 4.68 5.91
N ASP A 8 10.02 4.05 5.93
CA ASP A 8 10.25 2.79 6.63
C ASP A 8 9.88 2.87 8.12
N LYS A 9 10.21 3.98 8.79
CA LYS A 9 9.83 4.24 10.18
C LYS A 9 8.31 4.20 10.38
N SER A 10 7.54 4.85 9.51
CA SER A 10 6.08 4.86 9.59
C SER A 10 5.50 3.48 9.31
N LEU A 11 6.02 2.77 8.30
CA LEU A 11 5.60 1.41 7.98
C LEU A 11 5.86 0.45 9.15
N TYR A 12 7.06 0.48 9.74
CA TYR A 12 7.41 -0.39 10.85
C TYR A 12 6.64 -0.06 12.13
N SER A 13 6.33 1.22 12.36
CA SER A 13 5.46 1.63 13.49
C SER A 13 4.04 1.10 13.31
N PHE A 14 3.53 1.11 12.07
CA PHE A 14 2.23 0.51 11.75
C PHE A 14 2.25 -1.01 11.95
N LEU A 15 3.26 -1.72 11.46
CA LEU A 15 3.41 -3.16 11.70
C LEU A 15 3.48 -3.49 13.19
N MET A 16 4.18 -2.66 13.98
CA MET A 16 4.21 -2.82 15.43
C MET A 16 2.84 -2.63 16.09
N SER A 17 1.99 -1.73 15.58
CA SER A 17 0.61 -1.60 16.08
C SER A 17 -0.28 -2.82 15.76
N LEU A 18 0.17 -3.69 14.83
CA LEU A 18 -0.44 -4.98 14.53
C LEU A 18 0.27 -6.14 15.25
N ASP A 19 1.12 -5.85 16.25
CA ASP A 19 1.94 -6.81 16.99
C ASP A 19 2.99 -7.53 16.13
N ILE A 20 3.44 -6.90 15.04
CA ILE A 20 4.48 -7.40 14.15
C ILE A 20 5.76 -6.59 14.34
N ASP A 21 6.66 -7.06 15.21
CA ASP A 21 7.98 -6.44 15.38
C ASP A 21 8.95 -6.89 14.27
N VAL A 22 9.42 -5.92 13.49
CA VAL A 22 10.36 -6.12 12.38
C VAL A 22 11.80 -6.39 12.82
N LYS A 23 12.12 -6.24 14.11
CA LYS A 23 13.45 -6.48 14.67
C LYS A 23 13.65 -7.93 15.11
N VAL A 24 12.56 -8.65 15.35
CA VAL A 24 12.58 -10.06 15.77
C VAL A 24 12.08 -10.95 14.65
N GLU A 25 12.33 -12.25 14.78
CA GLU A 25 11.77 -13.23 13.86
C GLU A 25 10.33 -13.54 14.25
N HIS A 26 9.38 -13.15 13.40
CA HIS A 26 7.96 -13.35 13.63
C HIS A 26 7.58 -14.81 13.35
N ARG A 27 6.75 -15.41 14.20
CA ARG A 27 6.37 -16.83 14.11
C ARG A 27 5.86 -17.28 12.73
N PHE A 28 5.11 -16.40 12.04
CA PHE A 28 4.52 -16.70 10.74
C PHE A 28 5.26 -16.06 9.56
N PHE A 29 5.88 -14.90 9.76
CA PHE A 29 6.49 -14.10 8.69
C PHE A 29 8.02 -14.25 8.65
N GLY A 30 8.60 -14.96 9.63
CA GLY A 30 10.03 -15.03 9.85
C GLY A 30 10.63 -13.63 9.96
N LYS A 31 11.72 -13.39 9.22
CA LYS A 31 12.35 -12.08 9.11
C LYS A 31 11.48 -11.14 8.28
N VAL A 32 10.65 -10.34 8.94
CA VAL A 32 9.64 -9.48 8.31
C VAL A 32 10.23 -8.56 7.23
N LYS A 33 11.41 -7.97 7.46
CA LYS A 33 12.07 -7.12 6.46
C LYS A 33 12.43 -7.87 5.18
N GLU A 34 12.87 -9.12 5.30
CA GLU A 34 13.16 -9.97 4.15
C GLU A 34 11.87 -10.44 3.48
N CYS A 35 10.81 -10.72 4.25
CA CYS A 35 9.49 -11.01 3.71
C CYS A 35 8.96 -9.85 2.84
N ILE A 36 9.08 -8.61 3.32
CA ILE A 36 8.70 -7.40 2.54
C ILE A 36 9.49 -7.35 1.23
N LYS A 37 10.82 -7.55 1.27
CA LYS A 37 11.65 -7.50 0.06
C LYS A 37 11.34 -8.64 -0.92
N GLN A 38 11.33 -9.88 -0.43
CA GLN A 38 11.23 -11.07 -1.27
C GLN A 38 9.82 -11.34 -1.77
N THR A 39 8.80 -10.79 -1.10
CA THR A 39 7.40 -10.97 -1.48
C THR A 39 6.84 -9.69 -2.07
N LEU A 40 6.78 -8.62 -1.30
CA LEU A 40 6.05 -7.42 -1.70
C LEU A 40 6.80 -6.61 -2.77
N ILE A 41 8.11 -6.43 -2.60
CA ILE A 41 8.92 -5.70 -3.60
C ILE A 41 9.16 -6.56 -4.83
N LYS A 42 9.64 -7.80 -4.64
CA LYS A 42 9.95 -8.71 -5.75
C LYS A 42 8.75 -8.99 -6.66
N HIS A 43 7.53 -9.06 -6.10
CA HIS A 43 6.32 -9.33 -6.87
C HIS A 43 5.58 -8.06 -7.30
N TYR A 44 6.23 -6.90 -7.23
CA TYR A 44 5.71 -5.63 -7.72
C TYR A 44 4.43 -5.13 -7.01
N TYR A 45 4.25 -5.47 -5.73
CA TYR A 45 3.21 -4.87 -4.89
C TYR A 45 3.70 -3.55 -4.26
N LEU A 46 5.00 -3.47 -3.93
CA LEU A 46 5.61 -2.28 -3.35
C LEU A 46 6.83 -1.82 -4.15
N ARG A 47 6.84 -0.52 -4.46
CA ARG A 47 8.04 0.19 -4.90
C ARG A 47 8.81 0.66 -3.68
N CYS A 48 10.11 0.36 -3.64
CA CYS A 48 11.03 0.88 -2.63
C CYS A 48 11.90 1.97 -3.24
N MET A 49 12.00 3.10 -2.56
CA MET A 49 12.79 4.27 -2.96
C MET A 49 13.75 4.62 -1.83
N PHE A 50 14.96 5.05 -2.19
CA PHE A 50 15.95 5.53 -1.24
C PHE A 50 16.38 6.93 -1.63
N ASP A 51 16.22 7.87 -0.71
CA ASP A 51 16.71 9.23 -0.86
C ASP A 51 18.11 9.33 -0.24
N TYR A 52 19.12 9.60 -1.06
CA TYR A 52 20.51 9.71 -0.63
C TYR A 52 20.79 10.95 0.23
N ASN A 53 20.01 12.03 0.06
CA ASN A 53 20.19 13.28 0.79
C ASN A 53 19.65 13.15 2.22
N THR A 54 18.43 12.63 2.35
CA THR A 54 17.78 12.46 3.66
C THR A 54 18.13 11.13 4.32
N LYS A 55 18.71 10.18 3.57
CA LYS A 55 18.97 8.78 3.98
C LYS A 55 17.70 8.06 4.42
N ILE A 56 16.55 8.45 3.86
CA ILE A 56 15.25 7.85 4.17
C ILE A 56 14.90 6.82 3.11
N GLN A 57 14.51 5.64 3.57
CA GLN A 57 13.88 4.62 2.74
C GLN A 57 12.35 4.81 2.78
N SER A 58 11.72 4.83 1.61
CA SER A 58 10.27 5.01 1.47
C SER A 58 9.65 3.93 0.59
N PHE A 59 8.40 3.62 0.86
CA PHE A 59 7.61 2.60 0.20
C PHE A 59 6.35 3.20 -0.40
N GLN A 60 5.97 2.72 -1.57
CA GLN A 60 4.73 3.10 -2.23
C GLN A 60 4.09 1.87 -2.87
N TRP A 61 2.78 1.89 -3.07
CA TRP A 61 2.10 0.91 -3.90
C TRP A 61 2.67 0.94 -5.32
N GLU A 62 2.80 -0.23 -5.93
CA GLU A 62 3.17 -0.36 -7.33
C GLU A 62 2.01 -0.93 -8.17
N ILE A 63 2.20 -1.04 -9.48
CA ILE A 63 1.15 -1.33 -10.45
C ILE A 63 0.37 -2.61 -10.12
N ARG A 64 1.03 -3.65 -9.57
CA ARG A 64 0.33 -4.88 -9.21
C ARG A 64 -0.61 -4.69 -8.04
N ALA A 65 -0.20 -3.94 -7.02
CA ALA A 65 -1.07 -3.61 -5.90
C ALA A 65 -2.28 -2.79 -6.36
N GLU A 66 -2.07 -1.84 -7.28
CA GLU A 66 -3.16 -1.04 -7.86
C GLU A 66 -4.12 -1.89 -8.70
N MET A 67 -3.62 -2.96 -9.33
CA MET A 67 -4.42 -3.87 -10.16
C MET A 67 -5.18 -4.94 -9.37
N GLU A 68 -4.55 -5.52 -8.35
CA GLU A 68 -5.07 -6.71 -7.66
C GLU A 68 -5.76 -6.39 -6.33
N ILE A 69 -5.45 -5.25 -5.70
CA ILE A 69 -5.96 -4.93 -4.35
C ILE A 69 -6.95 -3.77 -4.43
N SER A 70 -8.16 -3.98 -3.91
CA SER A 70 -9.13 -2.89 -3.75
C SER A 70 -8.77 -2.01 -2.57
N LYS A 71 -8.53 -0.72 -2.82
CA LYS A 71 -8.34 0.29 -1.78
C LYS A 71 -9.59 0.43 -0.92
N MET A 72 -10.77 0.10 -1.42
CA MET A 72 -11.98 0.11 -0.60
C MET A 72 -11.97 -1.04 0.41
N GLU A 73 -11.58 -2.24 -0.03
CA GLU A 73 -11.50 -3.42 0.85
C GLU A 73 -10.41 -3.27 1.90
N VAL A 74 -9.23 -2.75 1.52
CA VAL A 74 -8.17 -2.48 2.51
C VAL A 74 -8.59 -1.39 3.50
N LEU A 75 -9.31 -0.35 3.06
CA LEU A 75 -9.83 0.67 3.97
C LEU A 75 -10.85 0.07 4.96
N GLN A 76 -11.73 -0.80 4.47
CA GLN A 76 -12.69 -1.51 5.31
C GLN A 76 -11.99 -2.42 6.33
N PHE A 77 -10.98 -3.18 5.89
CA PHE A 77 -10.19 -4.03 6.79
C PHE A 77 -9.51 -3.22 7.89
N VAL A 78 -8.87 -2.09 7.54
CA VAL A 78 -8.24 -1.20 8.52
C VAL A 78 -9.28 -0.65 9.49
N ARG A 79 -10.46 -0.26 9.01
CA ARG A 79 -11.57 0.18 9.86
C ARG A 79 -11.96 -0.89 10.89
N GLU A 80 -12.14 -2.13 10.45
CA GLU A 80 -12.55 -3.23 11.31
C GLU A 80 -11.50 -3.48 12.41
N MET A 81 -10.22 -3.40 12.07
CA MET A 81 -9.10 -3.52 13.01
C MET A 81 -9.07 -2.40 14.07
N TYR A 82 -9.43 -1.17 13.70
CA TYR A 82 -9.36 0.02 14.59
C TYR A 82 -10.72 0.41 15.22
N GLY A 83 -11.67 -0.52 15.32
CA GLY A 83 -12.92 -0.29 16.06
C GLY A 83 -14.04 0.40 15.28
N ASN A 84 -14.17 0.09 13.98
CA ASN A 84 -15.32 0.44 13.15
C ASN A 84 -15.55 1.93 12.84
N LYS A 85 -14.50 2.76 12.83
CA LYS A 85 -14.54 4.16 12.33
C LYS A 85 -15.14 4.27 10.93
N GLN A 86 -16.12 5.15 10.70
CA GLN A 86 -16.79 5.24 9.40
C GLN A 86 -15.80 5.62 8.27
N PRO A 87 -16.02 5.19 7.01
CA PRO A 87 -15.16 5.57 5.88
C PRO A 87 -15.03 7.10 5.70
N LYS A 88 -16.05 7.84 6.14
CA LYS A 88 -16.09 9.31 6.17
C LYS A 88 -15.08 9.92 7.15
N ASP A 89 -14.62 9.15 8.13
CA ASP A 89 -13.60 9.54 9.12
C ASP A 89 -12.19 9.52 8.51
N CYS A 90 -12.05 9.04 7.28
CA CYS A 90 -10.81 9.01 6.49
C CYS A 90 -11.10 9.54 5.07
N PRO A 91 -11.50 10.82 4.93
CA PRO A 91 -12.09 11.35 3.70
C PRO A 91 -11.14 11.28 2.50
N GLU A 92 -9.83 11.49 2.72
CA GLU A 92 -8.81 11.40 1.66
C GLU A 92 -8.64 9.96 1.15
N GLN A 93 -8.55 8.99 2.07
CA GLN A 93 -8.38 7.58 1.73
C GLN A 93 -9.65 7.01 1.09
N TYR A 94 -10.81 7.44 1.55
CA TYR A 94 -12.11 7.06 0.97
C TYR A 94 -12.28 7.62 -0.43
N GLY A 95 -11.94 8.90 -0.66
CA GLY A 95 -11.95 9.50 -2.00
C GLY A 95 -11.00 8.78 -2.96
N ALA A 96 -9.77 8.47 -2.52
CA ALA A 96 -8.83 7.69 -3.31
C ALA A 96 -9.35 6.27 -3.63
N ALA A 97 -10.03 5.63 -2.67
CA ALA A 97 -10.62 4.31 -2.87
C ALA A 97 -11.79 4.32 -3.86
N GLN A 98 -12.61 5.37 -3.86
CA GLN A 98 -13.69 5.55 -4.83
C GLN A 98 -13.17 5.76 -6.27
N ASN A 99 -12.03 6.43 -6.43
CA ASN A 99 -11.49 6.77 -7.75
C ASN A 99 -10.64 5.66 -8.38
N GLN A 100 -10.12 4.69 -7.60
CA GLN A 100 -9.18 3.67 -8.08
C GLN A 100 -9.66 2.90 -9.33
N PHE A 101 -10.93 2.49 -9.37
CA PHE A 101 -11.48 1.73 -10.51
C PHE A 101 -12.12 2.61 -11.57
N ARG A 102 -12.39 3.89 -11.27
CA ARG A 102 -12.85 4.87 -12.26
C ARG A 102 -11.73 5.21 -13.24
N GLU A 103 -10.53 5.46 -12.71
CA GLU A 103 -9.30 5.66 -13.49
C GLU A 103 -8.89 4.42 -14.31
N ARG A 104 -9.20 3.20 -13.82
CA ARG A 104 -8.97 1.93 -14.54
C ARG A 104 -9.85 1.78 -15.80
N GLY A 105 -11.06 2.32 -15.77
CA GLY A 105 -11.98 2.30 -16.92
C GLY A 105 -11.51 3.23 -18.04
N GLU A 106 -11.01 4.40 -17.66
CA GLU A 106 -10.59 5.47 -18.59
C GLU A 106 -9.25 5.12 -19.28
N GLN A 107 -8.28 4.56 -18.57
CA GLN A 107 -6.99 4.14 -19.16
C GLN A 107 -7.11 3.02 -20.21
N LYS A 108 -8.12 2.15 -20.11
CA LYS A 108 -8.39 1.09 -21.10
C LYS A 108 -9.04 1.62 -22.37
N GLU A 109 -9.78 2.73 -22.28
CA GLU A 109 -10.43 3.35 -23.43
C GLU A 109 -9.42 4.20 -24.22
N GLU A 110 -8.52 4.92 -23.54
CA GLU A 110 -7.46 5.72 -24.19
C GLU A 110 -6.44 4.85 -24.96
N THR A 111 -5.98 3.72 -24.39
CA THR A 111 -5.08 2.80 -25.11
C THR A 111 -5.72 2.14 -26.33
N ARG A 112 -7.06 2.03 -26.36
CA ARG A 112 -7.81 1.48 -27.49
C ARG A 112 -7.94 2.49 -28.64
N ILE A 113 -8.04 3.78 -28.32
CA ILE A 113 -8.15 4.87 -29.30
C ILE A 113 -6.78 5.19 -29.93
N GLU A 114 -5.68 5.11 -29.18
CA GLU A 114 -4.33 5.35 -29.72
C GLU A 114 -3.76 4.19 -30.55
N SER A 115 -4.38 3.01 -30.49
CA SER A 115 -3.96 1.80 -31.23
C SER A 115 -4.81 1.50 -32.47
N SER A 116 -5.73 2.39 -32.86
CA SER A 116 -6.62 2.26 -34.03
C SER A 116 -6.35 3.34 -35.06
#